data_AF-A0A2N1PEE0-F1
#
_entry.id   AF-A0A2N1PEE0-F1
#
_cell.length_a   1.000
_cell.length_b   1.000
_cell.length_c   1.000
_cell.angle_alpha   90.00
_cell.angle_beta   90.00
_cell.angle_gamma   90.00
#
_symmetry.space_group_name_H-M   'P 1'
#
loop_
_entity.id
_entity.type
_entity.pdbx_description
1 polymer ?
#
loop_
_entity_poly.entity_id
_entity_poly.type
_entity_poly.pdbx_seq_one_letter_code
_entity_poly.pdbx_strand_id
1 'polypeptide(L)'
;MKKKNPDLMFGVSPFGIWKNSKKDILGANVSEKATQSYDNQYADSYKWVKEAMIDYIVPQLYWEFGHPLAPFGDLAKWWIDLCKDTNVKLYIGHGAYRLGNEGEYENPLEVVNQVKFVNISPVVKGNVFFTYKTFINEDKNKPGMQKLKSLLNGDIHE
;
A
#
# COMPACT_ATOMS: atom_id res chain seq x y z
N MET A 1 -2.25 23.34 -10.82
CA MET A 1 -1.33 22.42 -11.54
C MET A 1 -1.81 22.20 -12.98
N LYS A 2 -2.93 21.51 -13.19
CA LYS A 2 -3.48 21.15 -14.52
C LYS A 2 -3.70 22.33 -15.48
N LYS A 3 -4.13 23.50 -14.99
CA LYS A 3 -4.26 24.73 -15.81
C LYS A 3 -2.94 25.15 -16.48
N LYS A 4 -1.79 24.86 -15.86
CA LYS A 4 -0.46 25.24 -16.38
C LYS A 4 0.17 24.12 -17.21
N ASN A 5 -0.03 22.87 -16.82
CA ASN A 5 0.41 21.71 -17.58
C ASN A 5 -0.60 20.55 -17.32
N PRO A 6 -1.42 20.17 -18.32
CA PRO A 6 -2.44 19.14 -18.15
C PRO A 6 -1.84 17.72 -17.98
N ASP A 7 -0.62 17.50 -18.46
CA ASP A 7 0.05 16.18 -18.46
C ASP A 7 0.63 15.82 -17.08
N LEU A 8 0.78 16.80 -16.17
CA LEU A 8 1.26 16.54 -14.81
C LEU A 8 0.20 15.77 -14.01
N MET A 9 0.60 14.63 -13.45
CA MET A 9 -0.25 13.87 -12.52
C MET A 9 -0.15 14.43 -11.09
N PHE A 10 -1.30 14.55 -10.44
CA PHE A 10 -1.46 14.86 -9.03
C PHE A 10 -1.91 13.62 -8.27
N GLY A 11 -1.26 13.31 -7.16
CA GLY A 11 -1.65 12.17 -6.33
C GLY A 11 -1.28 12.34 -4.88
N VAL A 12 -1.87 11.49 -4.05
CA VAL A 12 -1.79 11.56 -2.59
C VAL A 12 -1.47 10.18 -2.04
N SER A 13 -0.62 10.12 -1.01
CA SER A 13 -0.35 8.91 -0.24
C SER A 13 -1.03 8.99 1.13
N PRO A 14 -2.29 8.52 1.27
CA PRO A 14 -2.98 8.55 2.55
C PRO A 14 -2.55 7.40 3.47
N PHE A 15 -2.94 7.49 4.74
CA PHE A 15 -2.90 6.36 5.64
C PHE A 15 -3.69 5.16 5.08
N GLY A 16 -3.22 3.94 5.32
CA GLY A 16 -3.73 2.74 4.64
C GLY A 16 -5.16 2.34 4.99
N ILE A 17 -5.72 2.83 6.10
CA ILE A 17 -7.09 2.51 6.55
C ILE A 17 -7.95 3.78 6.44
N TRP A 18 -8.88 3.82 5.49
CA TRP A 18 -9.84 4.91 5.39
C TRP A 18 -10.91 4.83 6.48
N LYS A 19 -11.63 3.71 6.52
CA LYS A 19 -12.62 3.34 7.54
C LYS A 19 -12.62 1.83 7.78
N ASN A 20 -13.21 1.39 8.90
CA ASN A 20 -13.44 0.00 9.24
C ASN A 20 -14.86 -0.44 8.83
N SER A 21 -14.99 -1.67 8.34
CA SER A 21 -16.24 -2.23 7.81
C SER A 21 -17.34 -2.45 8.86
N LYS A 22 -16.97 -2.54 10.15
CA LYS A 22 -17.92 -2.76 11.26
C LYS A 22 -18.74 -1.51 11.58
N LYS A 23 -18.16 -0.32 11.41
CA LYS A 23 -18.85 0.97 11.62
C LYS A 23 -19.42 1.57 10.34
N ASP A 24 -18.85 1.24 9.19
CA ASP A 24 -19.28 1.73 7.89
C ASP A 24 -19.14 0.61 6.86
N ILE A 25 -20.23 0.22 6.19
CA ILE A 25 -20.24 -0.90 5.24
C ILE A 25 -19.26 -0.69 4.06
N LEU A 26 -18.87 0.55 3.79
CA LEU A 26 -17.90 0.88 2.75
C LEU A 26 -16.45 0.72 3.22
N GLY A 27 -16.20 0.53 4.52
CA GLY A 27 -14.86 0.41 5.10
C GLY A 27 -14.16 -0.91 4.82
N ALA A 28 -12.87 -0.97 5.14
CA ALA A 28 -12.04 -2.16 4.98
C ALA A 28 -12.27 -3.18 6.12
N ASN A 29 -12.02 -4.46 5.85
CA ASN A 29 -12.03 -5.50 6.87
C ASN A 29 -10.79 -5.40 7.76
N VAL A 30 -10.89 -4.60 8.82
CA VAL A 30 -9.85 -4.38 9.83
C VAL A 30 -10.45 -4.40 11.23
N SER A 31 -9.59 -4.45 12.25
CA SER A 31 -10.04 -4.34 13.64
C SER A 31 -10.73 -3.00 13.90
N GLU A 32 -11.77 -3.01 14.73
CA GLU A 32 -12.45 -1.79 15.22
C GLU A 32 -11.52 -0.88 16.05
N LYS A 33 -10.41 -1.43 16.53
CA LYS A 33 -9.37 -0.69 17.27
C LYS A 33 -8.37 0.00 16.35
N ALA A 34 -8.41 -0.26 15.04
CA ALA A 34 -7.50 0.36 14.10
C ALA A 34 -7.80 1.86 13.94
N THR A 35 -6.76 2.68 13.90
CA THR A 35 -6.83 4.09 13.51
C THR A 35 -7.42 4.20 12.10
N GLN A 36 -8.17 5.27 11.83
CA GLN A 36 -8.82 5.50 10.53
C GLN A 36 -8.51 6.92 10.04
N SER A 37 -8.18 7.08 8.76
CA SER A 37 -7.81 8.38 8.19
C SER A 37 -9.00 9.35 8.10
N TYR A 38 -10.20 8.83 7.87
CA TYR A 38 -11.40 9.65 7.75
C TYR A 38 -11.68 10.42 9.06
N ASP A 39 -11.71 9.72 10.19
CA ASP A 39 -12.05 10.33 11.49
C ASP A 39 -10.87 11.10 12.09
N ASN A 40 -9.65 10.56 12.01
CA ASN A 40 -8.51 11.10 12.76
C ASN A 40 -7.67 12.11 11.97
N GLN A 41 -7.77 12.11 10.64
CA GLN A 41 -6.97 12.97 9.76
C GLN A 41 -7.84 13.79 8.81
N TYR A 42 -9.16 13.66 8.87
CA TYR A 42 -10.11 14.32 7.96
C TYR A 42 -9.79 14.03 6.48
N ALA A 43 -9.22 12.85 6.21
CA ALA A 43 -8.73 12.44 4.90
C ALA A 43 -9.73 11.46 4.26
N ASP A 44 -10.66 12.00 3.47
CA ASP A 44 -11.69 11.23 2.79
C ASP A 44 -11.23 10.68 1.44
N SER A 45 -10.32 9.70 1.49
CA SER A 45 -9.75 9.07 0.31
C SER A 45 -10.76 8.30 -0.54
N TYR A 46 -11.84 7.80 0.05
CA TYR A 46 -12.93 7.19 -0.70
C TYR A 46 -13.54 8.20 -1.67
N LYS A 47 -13.90 9.39 -1.16
CA LYS A 47 -14.41 10.47 -2.00
C LYS A 47 -13.42 10.90 -3.08
N TRP A 48 -12.15 11.06 -2.73
CA TRP A 48 -11.11 11.46 -3.70
C TRP A 48 -11.02 10.49 -4.88
N VAL A 49 -11.18 9.18 -4.62
CA VAL A 49 -11.18 8.14 -5.65
C VAL A 49 -12.49 8.14 -6.45
N LYS A 50 -13.64 8.10 -5.78
CA LYS A 50 -14.94 7.99 -6.46
C LYS A 50 -15.29 9.22 -7.31
N GLU A 51 -14.85 10.40 -6.89
CA GLU A 51 -15.07 11.66 -7.62
C GLU A 51 -13.90 12.03 -8.55
N ALA A 52 -12.88 11.17 -8.67
CA ALA A 52 -11.69 11.40 -9.51
C ALA A 52 -11.00 12.76 -9.25
N MET A 53 -10.87 13.13 -7.97
CA MET A 53 -10.24 14.40 -7.55
C MET A 53 -8.71 14.38 -7.70
N ILE A 54 -8.13 13.19 -7.88
CA ILE A 54 -6.69 12.91 -7.98
C ILE A 54 -6.44 11.99 -9.18
N ASP A 55 -5.26 12.08 -9.80
CA ASP A 55 -4.87 11.20 -10.91
C ASP A 55 -4.36 9.84 -10.40
N TYR A 56 -3.79 9.79 -9.20
CA TYR A 56 -3.34 8.55 -8.57
C TYR A 56 -3.37 8.59 -7.05
N ILE A 57 -3.39 7.41 -6.43
CA ILE A 57 -3.38 7.23 -4.98
C ILE A 57 -2.36 6.17 -4.56
N VAL A 58 -1.72 6.39 -3.40
CA VAL A 58 -0.69 5.50 -2.83
C VAL A 58 -0.99 5.18 -1.36
N PRO A 59 -1.96 4.31 -1.05
CA PRO A 59 -2.21 3.94 0.35
C PRO A 59 -0.99 3.33 1.03
N GLN A 60 -0.71 3.78 2.24
CA GLN A 60 0.40 3.31 3.07
C GLN A 60 0.02 1.99 3.77
N LEU A 61 0.25 0.85 3.12
CA LEU A 61 -0.05 -0.48 3.66
C LEU A 61 1.17 -1.05 4.41
N TYR A 62 1.45 -0.50 5.59
CA TYR A 62 2.67 -0.79 6.36
C TYR A 62 2.45 -1.83 7.47
N TRP A 63 1.66 -2.86 7.16
CA TRP A 63 1.40 -4.02 8.03
C TRP A 63 1.78 -5.32 7.33
N GLU A 64 2.00 -6.37 8.13
CA GLU A 64 2.24 -7.72 7.62
C GLU A 64 0.99 -8.30 6.95
N PHE A 65 1.20 -9.32 6.12
CA PHE A 65 0.19 -9.98 5.30
C PHE A 65 -1.07 -10.35 6.10
N GLY A 66 -0.87 -10.98 7.27
CA GLY A 66 -1.92 -11.43 8.18
C GLY A 66 -2.01 -10.63 9.48
N HIS A 67 -1.53 -9.38 9.51
CA HIS A 67 -1.47 -8.59 10.75
C HIS A 67 -2.85 -8.50 11.45
N PRO A 68 -2.95 -8.81 12.76
CA PRO A 68 -4.25 -9.03 13.43
C PRO A 68 -5.16 -7.80 13.46
N LEU A 69 -4.60 -6.58 13.47
CA LEU A 69 -5.41 -5.36 13.46
C LEU A 69 -5.71 -4.82 12.06
N ALA A 70 -4.84 -5.11 11.11
CA ALA A 70 -4.81 -4.43 9.82
C ALA A 70 -4.14 -5.34 8.77
N PRO A 71 -4.78 -6.45 8.37
CA PRO A 71 -4.16 -7.42 7.47
C PRO A 71 -3.89 -6.76 6.13
N PHE A 72 -2.63 -6.79 5.67
CA PHE A 72 -2.27 -6.20 4.37
C PHE A 72 -3.12 -6.78 3.23
N GLY A 73 -3.39 -8.09 3.24
CA GLY A 73 -4.19 -8.73 2.19
C GLY A 73 -5.61 -8.17 2.06
N ASP A 74 -6.26 -7.89 3.19
CA ASP A 74 -7.61 -7.35 3.22
C ASP A 74 -7.63 -5.87 2.83
N LEU A 75 -6.64 -5.10 3.29
CA LEU A 75 -6.50 -3.71 2.89
C LEU A 75 -6.19 -3.55 1.41
N ALA A 76 -5.30 -4.38 0.87
CA ALA A 76 -4.96 -4.35 -0.55
C ALA A 76 -6.18 -4.68 -1.42
N LYS A 77 -6.97 -5.71 -1.07
CA LYS A 77 -8.24 -6.03 -1.75
C LYS A 77 -9.20 -4.85 -1.71
N TRP A 78 -9.38 -4.23 -0.54
CA TRP A 78 -10.27 -3.08 -0.40
C TRP A 78 -9.87 -1.89 -1.28
N TRP A 79 -8.58 -1.55 -1.34
CA TRP A 79 -8.08 -0.49 -2.22
C TRP A 79 -8.21 -0.83 -3.71
N ILE A 80 -7.98 -2.10 -4.07
CA ILE A 80 -8.23 -2.60 -5.43
C ILE A 80 -9.70 -2.40 -5.80
N ASP A 81 -10.63 -2.80 -4.93
CA ASP A 81 -12.05 -2.68 -5.17
C ASP A 81 -12.52 -1.22 -5.25
N LEU A 82 -11.98 -0.34 -4.40
CA LEU A 82 -12.28 1.10 -4.43
C LEU A 82 -11.83 1.76 -5.74
N CYS A 83 -10.62 1.44 -6.21
CA CYS A 83 -10.07 2.01 -7.45
C CYS A 83 -10.59 1.32 -8.71
N LYS A 84 -11.20 0.14 -8.59
CA LYS A 84 -11.81 -0.59 -9.70
C LYS A 84 -12.85 0.28 -10.40
N ASP A 85 -12.84 0.25 -11.73
CA ASP A 85 -13.75 1.01 -12.60
C ASP A 85 -13.67 2.54 -12.38
N THR A 86 -12.53 3.05 -11.92
CA THR A 86 -12.24 4.49 -11.84
C THR A 86 -11.04 4.86 -12.72
N ASN A 87 -10.87 6.16 -12.99
CA ASN A 87 -9.69 6.68 -13.70
C ASN A 87 -8.48 6.93 -12.76
N VAL A 88 -8.62 6.63 -11.47
CA VAL A 88 -7.57 6.88 -10.48
C VAL A 88 -6.59 5.72 -10.45
N LYS A 89 -5.32 5.98 -10.74
CA LYS A 89 -4.29 4.94 -10.73
C LYS A 89 -3.95 4.54 -9.29
N LEU A 90 -4.00 3.25 -9.00
CA LEU A 90 -3.61 2.71 -7.70
C LEU A 90 -2.15 2.27 -7.70
N TYR A 91 -1.35 2.76 -6.76
CA TYR A 91 -0.03 2.20 -6.43
C TYR A 91 -0.01 1.75 -4.97
N ILE A 92 0.65 0.66 -4.64
CA ILE A 92 0.67 0.15 -3.25
C ILE A 92 1.92 0.65 -2.52
N GLY A 93 1.72 1.29 -1.37
CA GLY A 93 2.80 1.72 -0.49
C GLY A 93 3.25 0.59 0.44
N HIS A 94 4.51 0.15 0.34
CA HIS A 94 5.09 -0.90 1.17
C HIS A 94 6.03 -0.34 2.25
N GLY A 95 5.90 -0.86 3.47
CA GLY A 95 6.74 -0.54 4.61
C GLY A 95 8.05 -1.31 4.62
N ALA A 96 8.84 -1.26 3.54
CA ALA A 96 10.06 -2.06 3.40
C ALA A 96 11.10 -1.82 4.51
N TYR A 97 11.07 -0.65 5.14
CA TYR A 97 11.92 -0.29 6.29
C TYR A 97 11.66 -1.14 7.56
N ARG A 98 10.57 -1.91 7.61
CA ARG A 98 10.21 -2.77 8.75
C ARG A 98 10.82 -4.17 8.68
N LEU A 99 11.42 -4.57 7.56
CA LEU A 99 11.98 -5.91 7.37
C LEU A 99 13.02 -6.28 8.46
N GLY A 100 12.87 -7.46 9.03
CA GLY A 100 13.75 -7.94 10.09
C GLY A 100 13.56 -7.24 11.44
N ASN A 101 12.43 -6.56 11.66
CA ASN A 101 12.00 -6.23 13.02
C ASN A 101 11.66 -7.54 13.76
N GLU A 102 11.95 -7.62 15.05
CA GLU A 102 11.56 -8.79 15.85
C GLU A 102 10.07 -8.67 16.22
N GLY A 103 9.36 -9.79 16.14
CA GLY A 103 7.92 -9.86 16.37
C GLY A 103 7.05 -9.21 15.28
N GLU A 104 7.65 -8.62 14.24
CA GLU A 104 6.96 -8.02 13.08
C GLU A 104 7.87 -8.07 11.86
N TYR A 105 7.41 -8.48 10.67
CA TYR A 105 8.21 -8.49 9.43
C TYR A 105 9.50 -9.34 9.54
N GLU A 106 9.49 -10.38 10.38
CA GLU A 106 10.61 -11.33 10.54
C GLU A 106 10.82 -12.17 9.27
N ASN A 107 9.74 -12.46 8.54
CA ASN A 107 9.81 -13.19 7.30
C ASN A 107 10.55 -12.36 6.23
N PRO A 108 11.73 -12.79 5.74
CA PRO A 108 12.47 -12.03 4.72
C PRO A 108 11.72 -11.96 3.38
N LEU A 109 10.74 -12.83 3.15
CA LEU A 109 9.87 -12.81 1.96
C LEU A 109 8.61 -11.98 2.17
N GLU A 110 8.41 -11.32 3.32
CA GLU A 110 7.17 -10.60 3.64
C GLU A 110 6.80 -9.59 2.53
N VAL A 111 7.69 -8.65 2.23
CA VAL A 111 7.44 -7.64 1.18
C VAL A 111 7.42 -8.25 -0.22
N VAL A 112 8.19 -9.33 -0.47
CA VAL A 112 8.14 -10.07 -1.75
C VAL A 112 6.75 -10.65 -1.98
N ASN A 113 6.17 -11.29 -0.96
CA ASN A 113 4.85 -11.89 -1.02
C ASN A 113 3.76 -10.82 -1.17
N GLN A 114 3.89 -9.69 -0.47
CA GLN A 114 3.02 -8.53 -0.64
C GLN A 114 3.01 -8.01 -2.09
N VAL A 115 4.19 -7.81 -2.68
CA VAL A 115 4.33 -7.35 -4.08
C VAL A 115 3.75 -8.38 -5.06
N LYS A 116 4.08 -9.67 -4.89
CA LYS A 116 3.51 -10.75 -5.73
C LYS A 116 1.99 -10.75 -5.64
N PHE A 117 1.42 -10.65 -4.45
CA PHE A 117 -0.02 -10.66 -4.23
C PHE A 117 -0.74 -9.51 -4.96
N VAL A 118 -0.27 -8.28 -4.79
CA VAL A 118 -0.95 -7.11 -5.38
C VAL A 118 -0.78 -7.03 -6.90
N ASN A 119 0.35 -7.53 -7.43
CA ASN A 119 0.60 -7.55 -8.87
C ASN A 119 -0.25 -8.57 -9.65
N ILE A 120 -0.98 -9.47 -8.96
CA ILE A 120 -1.98 -10.33 -9.62
C ILE A 120 -3.14 -9.49 -10.19
N SER A 121 -3.45 -8.35 -9.56
CA SER A 121 -4.56 -7.49 -9.99
C SER A 121 -4.11 -6.47 -11.04
N PRO A 122 -4.76 -6.40 -12.22
CA PRO A 122 -4.45 -5.39 -13.23
C PRO A 122 -4.85 -3.97 -12.80
N VAL A 123 -5.60 -3.81 -11.70
CA VAL A 123 -5.95 -2.50 -11.12
C VAL A 123 -4.71 -1.83 -10.54
N VAL A 124 -3.79 -2.61 -9.96
CA VAL A 124 -2.56 -2.11 -9.37
C VAL A 124 -1.58 -1.72 -10.47
N LYS A 125 -1.14 -0.45 -10.48
CA LYS A 125 -0.26 0.12 -11.51
C LYS A 125 1.20 0.19 -11.09
N GLY A 126 1.51 -0.24 -9.87
CA GLY A 126 2.88 -0.38 -9.38
C GLY A 126 2.97 -0.34 -7.87
N ASN A 127 4.21 -0.34 -7.39
CA ASN A 127 4.55 -0.43 -5.97
C ASN A 127 5.50 0.71 -5.60
N VAL A 128 5.28 1.31 -4.42
CA VAL A 128 6.06 2.41 -3.88
C VAL A 128 6.64 1.98 -2.54
N PHE A 129 7.94 2.13 -2.35
CA PHE A 129 8.61 1.62 -1.15
C PHE A 129 9.11 2.77 -0.27
N PHE A 130 8.68 2.76 0.99
CA PHE A 130 9.20 3.69 1.99
C PHE A 130 10.37 3.02 2.74
N THR A 131 11.62 3.48 2.63
CA THR A 131 12.16 4.55 1.76
C THR A 131 13.31 4.04 0.91
N TYR A 132 13.78 4.85 -0.05
CA TYR A 132 14.98 4.54 -0.83
C TYR A 132 16.22 4.26 0.04
N LYS A 133 16.35 4.91 1.22
CA LYS A 133 17.46 4.64 2.14
C LYS A 133 17.53 3.16 2.56
N THR A 134 16.38 2.52 2.74
CA THR A 134 16.30 1.09 3.07
C THR A 134 16.87 0.21 1.97
N PHE A 135 16.83 0.66 0.70
CA PHE A 135 17.39 -0.11 -0.43
C PHE A 135 18.92 -0.06 -0.46
N ILE A 136 19.54 1.01 0.04
CA ILE A 136 20.99 1.20 -0.08
C ILE A 136 21.75 0.88 1.20
N ASN A 137 21.07 0.88 2.35
CA ASN A 137 21.67 0.57 3.63
C ASN A 137 21.83 -0.94 3.88
N GLU A 138 22.87 -1.30 4.62
CA GLU A 138 23.13 -2.66 5.08
C GLU A 138 22.75 -2.85 6.56
N ASP A 139 21.46 -2.69 6.86
CA ASP A 139 20.91 -2.86 8.21
C ASP A 139 20.19 -4.22 8.37
N LYS A 140 19.42 -4.40 9.45
CA LYS A 140 18.58 -5.60 9.70
C LYS A 140 17.68 -6.02 8.53
N ASN A 141 17.30 -5.08 7.68
CA ASN A 141 16.48 -5.30 6.49
C ASN A 141 17.21 -6.09 5.38
N LYS A 142 18.56 -6.20 5.42
CA LYS A 142 19.39 -6.66 4.30
C LYS A 142 18.94 -8.00 3.70
N PRO A 143 18.64 -9.07 4.47
CA PRO A 143 18.23 -10.35 3.89
C PRO A 143 16.94 -10.23 3.07
N GLY A 144 15.91 -9.58 3.62
CA GLY A 144 14.64 -9.38 2.91
C GLY A 144 14.76 -8.38 1.75
N MET A 145 15.59 -7.35 1.90
CA MET A 145 15.85 -6.37 0.84
C MET A 145 16.55 -6.99 -0.36
N GLN A 146 17.48 -7.93 -0.15
CA GLN A 146 18.11 -8.68 -1.24
C GLN A 146 17.10 -9.50 -2.03
N LYS A 147 16.15 -10.16 -1.34
CA LYS A 147 15.06 -10.90 -2.00
C LYS A 147 14.15 -9.96 -2.78
N LEU A 148 13.79 -8.80 -2.22
CA LEU A 148 12.98 -7.80 -2.91
C LEU A 148 13.70 -7.27 -4.17
N LYS A 149 14.99 -6.94 -4.09
CA LYS A 149 15.77 -6.49 -5.25
C LYS A 149 15.81 -7.54 -6.36
N SER A 150 16.02 -8.81 -6.00
CA SER A 150 16.01 -9.91 -6.95
C SER A 150 14.64 -10.02 -7.67
N LEU A 151 13.53 -9.83 -6.96
CA LEU A 151 12.19 -9.80 -7.58
C LEU A 151 12.09 -8.67 -8.61
N LEU A 152 12.54 -7.47 -8.25
CA LEU A 152 12.40 -6.26 -9.07
C LEU A 152 13.30 -6.29 -10.31
N ASN A 153 14.44 -6.99 -10.24
CA ASN A 153 15.35 -7.18 -11.38
C ASN A 153 14.91 -8.32 -12.32
N GLY A 154 13.92 -9.14 -11.93
CA GLY A 154 13.51 -10.32 -12.68
C GLY A 154 14.37 -11.56 -12.44
N ASP A 155 15.17 -11.58 -11.36
CA ASP A 155 16.15 -12.63 -11.07
C ASP A 155 15.57 -13.79 -10.23
N ILE A 156 14.33 -13.70 -9.75
CA ILE A 156 13.69 -14.80 -9.00
C ILE A 156 13.02 -15.75 -9.98
N HIS A 157 13.73 -16.82 -10.32
CA HIS A 157 13.13 -18.02 -10.87
C HIS A 157 12.48 -18.82 -9.73
N GLU A 158 11.24 -19.27 -9.96
CA GLU A 158 10.49 -20.15 -9.04
C GLU A 158 11.18 -21.49 -8.80
#